data_AF-A0A6G4R5Z8-F1
#
_entry.id   AF-A0A6G4R5Z8-F1
#
_cell.length_a   1.000
_cell.length_b   1.000
_cell.length_c   1.000
_cell.angle_alpha   90.00
_cell.angle_beta   90.00
_cell.angle_gamma   90.00
#
_symmetry.space_group_name_H-M   'P 1'
#
loop_
_entity.id
_entity.type
_entity.pdbx_description
1 polymer ?
#
loop_
_entity_poly.entity_id
_entity_poly.type
_entity_poly.pdbx_seq_one_letter_code
_entity_poly.pdbx_strand_id
1 'polypeptide(L)'
;MKTKLLALIGAAVVIVVLSFNALVAAPVASAIGQDDRNKGLTLVAYRAYAVSPSILTLDLWSVEEAAPVDLFRVLFQAAEALKDKRFDRVNLARGGHTIFVLDGGAFQVLGQEHALGQNPIYMIRTLPEKLRTPSGSPAFETWTGGWLGVLGEQMEDSNAFAQAWAEGKAPSGGPRY
;
A
#
# COMPACT_ATOMS: atom_id res chain seq x y z
N MET A 1 -0.05 -46.05 0.06
CA MET A 1 0.70 -45.30 1.10
C MET A 1 1.32 -44.01 0.55
N LYS A 2 2.10 -44.06 -0.54
CA LYS A 2 2.76 -42.88 -1.15
C LYS A 2 1.81 -41.73 -1.55
N THR A 3 0.66 -42.02 -2.16
CA THR A 3 -0.33 -41.01 -2.57
C THR A 3 -0.96 -40.27 -1.38
N LYS A 4 -1.25 -40.98 -0.28
CA LYS A 4 -1.77 -40.37 0.95
C LYS A 4 -0.74 -39.44 1.61
N LEU A 5 0.54 -39.85 1.59
CA LEU A 5 1.64 -39.03 2.09
C LEU A 5 1.82 -37.75 1.27
N LEU A 6 1.80 -37.85 -0.07
CA LEU A 6 1.88 -36.68 -0.95
C LEU A 6 0.71 -35.72 -0.75
N ALA A 7 -0.51 -36.24 -0.57
CA ALA A 7 -1.68 -35.41 -0.28
C ALA A 7 -1.55 -34.67 1.07
N LEU A 8 -1.04 -35.34 2.10
CA LEU A 8 -0.79 -34.72 3.41
C LEU A 8 0.27 -33.63 3.34
N ILE A 9 1.36 -33.86 2.62
CA ILE A 9 2.41 -32.85 2.40
C ILE A 9 1.84 -31.64 1.65
N GLY A 10 1.07 -31.88 0.58
CA GLY A 10 0.42 -30.81 -0.17
C GLY A 10 -0.51 -29.97 0.71
N ALA A 11 -1.35 -30.61 1.52
CA ALA A 11 -2.24 -29.92 2.47
C ALA A 11 -1.45 -29.10 3.50
N ALA A 12 -0.37 -29.66 4.06
CA ALA A 12 0.47 -28.96 5.01
C ALA A 12 1.12 -27.72 4.40
N VAL A 13 1.63 -27.80 3.17
CA VAL A 13 2.20 -26.65 2.45
C VAL A 13 1.15 -25.57 2.25
N VAL A 14 -0.05 -25.92 1.81
CA VAL A 14 -1.15 -24.95 1.63
C VAL A 14 -1.48 -24.26 2.96
N ILE A 15 -1.59 -25.00 4.06
CA ILE A 15 -1.88 -24.43 5.38
C ILE A 15 -0.78 -23.45 5.82
N VAL A 16 0.49 -23.79 5.60
CA VAL A 16 1.62 -22.90 5.93
C VAL A 16 1.56 -21.62 5.11
N VAL A 17 1.33 -21.71 3.80
CA VAL A 17 1.21 -20.55 2.90
C VAL A 17 0.04 -19.65 3.31
N LEU A 18 -1.13 -20.23 3.60
CA LEU A 18 -2.30 -19.48 4.05
C LEU A 18 -2.04 -18.79 5.39
N SER A 19 -1.46 -19.51 6.37
CA SER A 19 -1.13 -18.95 7.68
C SER A 19 -0.12 -17.82 7.57
N PHE A 20 0.89 -17.96 6.70
CA PHE A 20 1.91 -16.94 6.47
C PHE A 20 1.33 -15.65 5.87
N ASN A 21 0.35 -15.74 4.97
CA ASN A 21 -0.35 -14.56 4.45
C ASN A 21 -1.35 -13.98 5.46
N ALA A 22 -2.01 -14.82 6.26
CA ALA A 22 -2.92 -14.38 7.31
C ALA A 22 -2.22 -13.45 8.32
N LEU A 23 -0.92 -13.64 8.57
CA LEU A 23 -0.12 -12.77 9.44
C LEU A 23 0.02 -11.31 8.96
N VAL A 24 -0.32 -10.99 7.70
CA VAL A 24 -0.45 -9.60 7.23
C VAL A 24 -1.88 -9.24 6.85
N ALA A 25 -2.65 -10.18 6.29
CA ALA A 25 -4.02 -9.95 5.88
C ALA A 25 -4.94 -9.62 7.07
N ALA A 26 -4.86 -10.42 8.15
CA ALA A 26 -5.74 -10.28 9.30
C ALA A 26 -5.59 -8.93 10.04
N PRO A 27 -4.38 -8.46 10.42
CA PRO A 27 -4.25 -7.17 11.09
C PRO A 27 -4.69 -6.00 10.21
N VAL A 28 -4.41 -6.02 8.90
CA VAL A 28 -4.86 -4.98 7.96
C VAL A 28 -6.39 -4.98 7.83
N ALA A 29 -7.00 -6.15 7.61
CA ALA A 29 -8.45 -6.28 7.50
C ALA A 29 -9.15 -5.84 8.80
N SER A 30 -8.57 -6.16 9.96
CA SER A 30 -9.11 -5.73 11.26
C SER A 30 -9.03 -4.21 11.43
N ALA A 31 -7.89 -3.58 11.12
CA ALA A 31 -7.72 -2.14 11.24
C ALA A 31 -8.66 -1.35 10.32
N ILE A 32 -8.82 -1.81 9.07
CA ILE A 32 -9.71 -1.17 8.09
C ILE A 32 -11.17 -1.42 8.45
N GLY A 33 -11.54 -2.64 8.84
CA GLY A 33 -12.92 -3.03 9.13
C GLY A 33 -13.51 -2.41 10.40
N GLN A 34 -12.68 -1.86 11.29
CA GLN A 34 -13.15 -1.14 12.50
C GLN A 34 -13.60 0.30 12.23
N ASP A 35 -13.27 0.87 11.06
CA ASP A 35 -13.61 2.24 10.69
C ASP A 35 -14.71 2.25 9.63
N ASP A 36 -15.93 2.60 10.04
CA ASP A 36 -17.13 2.64 9.17
C ASP A 36 -16.98 3.54 7.94
N ARG A 37 -16.06 4.51 7.96
CA ARG A 37 -15.77 5.37 6.81
C ARG A 37 -15.07 4.60 5.69
N ASN A 38 -14.54 3.39 5.93
CA ASN A 38 -13.95 2.53 4.90
C ASN A 38 -14.98 1.74 4.08
N LYS A 39 -16.28 1.88 4.37
CA LYS A 39 -17.34 1.26 3.55
C LYS A 39 -17.18 1.71 2.09
N GLY A 40 -17.25 0.76 1.16
CA GLY A 40 -17.02 0.99 -0.27
C GLY A 40 -15.57 0.75 -0.74
N LEU A 41 -14.62 0.55 0.19
CA LEU A 41 -13.23 0.21 -0.10
C LEU A 41 -12.89 -1.20 0.37
N THR A 42 -12.25 -1.98 -0.50
CA THR A 42 -11.66 -3.27 -0.12
C THR A 42 -10.16 -3.24 -0.41
N LEU A 43 -9.35 -3.24 0.65
CA LEU A 43 -7.90 -3.38 0.56
C LEU A 43 -7.49 -4.76 1.12
N VAL A 44 -6.77 -5.54 0.31
CA VAL A 44 -6.28 -6.86 0.70
C VAL A 44 -4.76 -6.83 0.80
N ALA A 45 -4.24 -7.26 1.95
CA ALA A 45 -2.81 -7.40 2.17
C ALA A 45 -2.37 -8.85 1.97
N TYR A 46 -1.35 -9.08 1.15
CA TYR A 46 -0.73 -10.40 0.96
C TYR A 46 0.75 -10.28 0.63
N ARG A 47 1.49 -11.38 0.74
CA ARG A 47 2.89 -11.44 0.32
C ARG A 47 2.97 -11.74 -1.15
N ALA A 48 3.92 -11.12 -1.86
CA ALA A 48 4.12 -11.40 -3.28
C ALA A 48 4.32 -12.91 -3.52
N TYR A 49 3.65 -13.43 -4.55
CA TYR A 49 3.62 -14.86 -4.89
C TYR A 49 3.14 -15.77 -3.73
N ALA A 50 2.43 -15.21 -2.75
CA ALA A 50 2.01 -15.83 -1.50
C ALA A 50 3.15 -16.33 -0.58
N VAL A 51 4.42 -16.15 -0.94
CA VAL A 51 5.55 -16.76 -0.19
C VAL A 51 6.72 -15.81 0.08
N SER A 52 6.75 -14.62 -0.52
CA SER A 52 7.87 -13.68 -0.30
C SER A 52 7.85 -13.12 1.13
N PRO A 53 8.92 -13.29 1.94
CA PRO A 53 8.97 -12.68 3.26
C PRO A 53 9.18 -11.17 3.21
N SER A 54 9.75 -10.65 2.13
CA SER A 54 10.22 -9.26 2.02
C SER A 54 9.33 -8.34 1.19
N ILE A 55 8.39 -8.88 0.43
CA ILE A 55 7.52 -8.08 -0.45
C ILE A 55 6.07 -8.20 0.02
N LEU A 56 5.55 -7.09 0.55
CA LEU A 56 4.13 -6.91 0.84
C LEU A 56 3.43 -6.36 -0.40
N THR A 57 2.20 -6.78 -0.65
CA THR A 57 1.29 -6.16 -1.59
C THR A 57 0.05 -5.68 -0.83
N LEU A 58 -0.29 -4.42 -1.00
CA LEU A 58 -1.56 -3.82 -0.60
C LEU A 58 -2.39 -3.61 -1.86
N ASP A 59 -3.39 -4.46 -2.05
CA ASP A 59 -4.15 -4.57 -3.28
C ASP A 59 -5.57 -4.05 -3.11
N LEU A 60 -5.88 -2.99 -3.85
CA LEU A 60 -7.18 -2.37 -3.85
C LEU A 60 -8.09 -3.17 -4.79
N TRP A 61 -9.11 -3.83 -4.24
CA TRP A 61 -10.03 -4.71 -4.98
C TRP A 61 -11.31 -4.01 -5.39
N SER A 62 -11.87 -3.18 -4.51
CA SER A 62 -13.06 -2.38 -4.79
C SER A 62 -12.85 -0.94 -4.32
N VAL A 63 -13.40 -0.02 -5.11
CA VAL A 63 -13.44 1.41 -4.85
C VAL A 63 -14.78 1.92 -5.35
N GLU A 64 -15.69 2.23 -4.44
CA GLU A 64 -17.00 2.81 -4.73
C GLU A 64 -17.01 4.23 -4.21
N GLU A 65 -17.08 5.22 -5.11
CA GLU A 65 -17.20 6.65 -4.77
C GLU A 65 -16.19 7.17 -3.73
N ALA A 66 -14.96 6.63 -3.71
CA ALA A 66 -13.96 7.00 -2.71
C ALA A 66 -13.33 8.36 -3.03
N ALA A 67 -13.30 9.25 -2.04
CA ALA A 67 -12.51 10.46 -2.13
C ALA A 67 -11.01 10.12 -1.99
N PRO A 68 -10.09 10.94 -2.52
CA PRO A 68 -8.65 10.72 -2.39
C PRO A 68 -8.21 10.44 -0.94
N VAL A 69 -8.80 11.16 0.02
CA VAL A 69 -8.50 11.01 1.45
C VAL A 69 -8.82 9.61 2.00
N ASP A 70 -9.79 8.90 1.42
CA ASP A 70 -10.16 7.56 1.87
C ASP A 70 -9.07 6.54 1.50
N LEU A 71 -8.43 6.71 0.35
CA LEU A 71 -7.31 5.87 -0.10
C LEU A 71 -6.07 6.06 0.78
N PHE A 72 -5.75 7.30 1.15
CA PHE A 72 -4.69 7.58 2.10
C PHE A 72 -5.00 6.97 3.47
N ARG A 73 -6.25 7.10 3.94
CA ARG A 73 -6.67 6.55 5.23
C ARG A 73 -6.50 5.04 5.31
N VAL A 74 -6.98 4.27 4.32
CA VAL A 74 -6.78 2.80 4.32
C VAL A 74 -5.31 2.42 4.21
N LEU A 75 -4.51 3.17 3.47
CA LEU A 75 -3.06 2.95 3.38
C LEU A 75 -2.37 3.19 4.73
N PHE A 76 -2.70 4.28 5.42
CA PHE A 76 -2.10 4.61 6.71
C PHE A 76 -2.54 3.64 7.81
N GLN A 77 -3.81 3.24 7.81
CA GLN A 77 -4.31 2.19 8.71
C GLN A 77 -3.61 0.86 8.46
N ALA A 78 -3.40 0.48 7.19
CA ALA A 78 -2.64 -0.72 6.86
C ALA A 78 -1.16 -0.61 7.28
N ALA A 79 -0.54 0.54 7.09
CA ALA A 79 0.84 0.81 7.53
C ALA A 79 0.97 0.72 9.05
N GLU A 80 0.05 1.34 9.79
CA GLU A 80 0.02 1.26 11.26
C GLU A 80 -0.18 -0.17 11.74
N ALA A 81 -1.11 -0.92 11.14
CA ALA A 81 -1.39 -2.31 11.52
C ALA A 81 -0.18 -3.24 11.32
N LEU A 82 0.76 -2.84 10.46
CA LEU A 82 1.97 -3.60 10.14
C LEU A 82 3.26 -2.91 10.58
N LYS A 83 3.21 -1.84 11.40
CA LYS A 83 4.37 -1.01 11.76
C LYS A 83 5.54 -1.75 12.41
N ASP A 84 5.27 -2.89 13.05
CA ASP A 84 6.29 -3.74 13.69
C ASP A 84 6.90 -4.79 12.74
N LYS A 85 6.39 -4.89 11.51
CA LYS A 85 6.92 -5.79 10.47
C LYS A 85 7.86 -5.04 9.55
N ARG A 86 8.85 -5.76 9.05
CA ARG A 86 9.81 -5.24 8.06
C ARG A 86 9.57 -5.89 6.71
N PHE A 87 9.63 -5.05 5.69
CA PHE A 87 9.59 -5.43 4.29
C PHE A 87 10.73 -4.69 3.59
N ASP A 88 11.23 -5.25 2.50
CA ASP A 88 12.14 -4.53 1.61
C ASP A 88 11.32 -3.64 0.66
N ARG A 89 10.09 -4.09 0.34
CA ARG A 89 9.21 -3.46 -0.64
C ARG A 89 7.74 -3.61 -0.28
N VAL A 90 6.97 -2.57 -0.54
CA VAL A 90 5.51 -2.59 -0.52
C VAL A 90 4.97 -2.21 -1.89
N ASN A 91 4.25 -3.13 -2.53
CA ASN A 91 3.54 -2.88 -3.78
C ASN A 91 2.15 -2.31 -3.46
N LEU A 92 1.83 -1.16 -4.03
CA LEU A 92 0.47 -0.61 -4.04
C LEU A 92 -0.18 -1.04 -5.34
N ALA A 93 -1.13 -1.97 -5.26
CA ALA A 93 -1.72 -2.65 -6.40
C ALA A 93 -3.22 -2.35 -6.55
N ARG A 94 -3.73 -2.54 -7.76
CA ARG A 94 -5.16 -2.54 -8.08
C ARG A 94 -5.49 -3.83 -8.84
N GLY A 95 -6.36 -4.67 -8.30
CA GLY A 95 -6.73 -5.94 -8.93
C GLY A 95 -5.51 -6.81 -9.27
N GLY A 96 -4.53 -6.88 -8.37
CA GLY A 96 -3.29 -7.65 -8.55
C GLY A 96 -2.22 -6.97 -9.42
N HIS A 97 -2.50 -5.80 -9.98
CA HIS A 97 -1.56 -5.08 -10.85
C HIS A 97 -0.85 -4.01 -10.03
N THR A 98 0.48 -4.09 -9.90
CA THR A 98 1.26 -3.12 -9.13
C THR A 98 1.30 -1.77 -9.86
N ILE A 99 0.81 -0.72 -9.20
CA ILE A 99 0.75 0.64 -9.74
C ILE A 99 1.94 1.45 -9.22
N PHE A 100 2.20 1.35 -7.92
CA PHE A 100 3.32 2.01 -7.27
C PHE A 100 4.09 1.04 -6.39
N VAL A 101 5.35 1.41 -6.14
CA VAL A 101 6.25 0.72 -5.23
C VAL A 101 6.70 1.71 -4.17
N LEU A 102 6.52 1.36 -2.91
CA LEU A 102 7.02 2.09 -1.75
C LEU A 102 8.15 1.27 -1.10
N ASP A 103 9.22 1.96 -0.71
CA ASP A 103 10.28 1.35 0.10
C ASP A 103 9.71 0.83 1.43
N GLY A 104 10.11 -0.37 1.85
CA GLY A 104 9.54 -0.95 3.06
C GLY A 104 9.94 -0.24 4.36
N GLY A 105 11.10 0.43 4.39
CA GLY A 105 11.46 1.33 5.48
C GLY A 105 10.59 2.59 5.51
N ALA A 106 10.33 3.17 4.34
CA ALA A 106 9.39 4.29 4.22
C ALA A 106 7.95 3.92 4.67
N PHE A 107 7.49 2.71 4.32
CA PHE A 107 6.20 2.19 4.79
C PHE A 107 6.17 1.98 6.32
N GLN A 108 7.26 1.48 6.91
CA GLN A 108 7.36 1.32 8.35
C GLN A 108 7.29 2.69 9.07
N VAL A 109 8.01 3.70 8.58
CA VAL A 109 7.95 5.06 9.11
C VAL A 109 6.53 5.61 9.00
N LEU A 110 5.85 5.42 7.86
CA LEU A 110 4.47 5.87 7.66
C LEU A 110 3.51 5.30 8.72
N GLY A 111 3.65 4.00 9.02
CA GLY A 111 2.84 3.34 10.05
C GLY A 111 3.13 3.84 11.47
N GLN A 112 4.38 4.17 11.77
CA GLN A 112 4.78 4.75 13.05
C GLN A 112 4.27 6.20 13.20
N GLU A 113 4.42 7.02 12.16
CA GLU A 113 3.92 8.39 12.13
C GLU A 113 2.39 8.43 12.33
N HIS A 114 1.65 7.57 11.62
CA HIS A 114 0.20 7.47 11.81
C HIS A 114 -0.16 7.09 13.25
N ALA A 115 0.50 6.07 13.81
CA ALA A 115 0.26 5.61 15.18
C ALA A 115 0.55 6.66 16.25
N LEU A 116 1.50 7.56 15.98
CA LEU A 116 1.85 8.67 16.88
C LEU A 116 0.93 9.89 16.72
N GLY A 117 -0.05 9.84 15.82
CA GLY A 117 -0.95 10.95 15.55
C GLY A 117 -0.29 12.10 14.79
N GLN A 118 0.71 11.81 13.95
CA GLN A 118 1.32 12.80 13.07
C GLN A 118 0.26 13.47 12.19
N ASN A 119 0.49 14.74 11.84
CA ASN A 119 -0.46 15.51 11.04
C ASN A 119 -0.77 14.78 9.70
N PRO A 120 -2.04 14.40 9.44
CA PRO A 120 -2.41 13.68 8.23
C PRO A 120 -2.10 14.43 6.95
N ILE A 121 -2.21 15.76 6.94
CA ILE A 121 -1.90 16.59 5.76
C ILE A 121 -0.41 16.52 5.43
N TYR A 122 0.46 16.48 6.45
CA TYR A 122 1.89 16.32 6.23
C TYR A 122 2.22 14.95 5.63
N MET A 123 1.60 13.89 6.13
CA MET A 123 1.81 12.54 5.62
C MET A 123 1.28 12.40 4.18
N ILE A 124 0.11 12.95 3.89
CA ILE A 124 -0.50 12.96 2.55
C ILE A 124 0.43 13.65 1.56
N ARG A 125 0.81 14.90 1.82
CA ARG A 125 1.56 15.73 0.87
C ARG A 125 2.98 15.23 0.59
N THR A 126 3.58 14.46 1.50
CA THR A 126 4.97 13.97 1.36
C THR A 126 5.08 12.51 0.95
N LEU A 127 3.96 11.76 0.90
CA LEU A 127 3.98 10.37 0.47
C LEU A 127 4.35 10.21 -1.02
N PRO A 128 3.81 11.01 -1.98
CA PRO A 128 4.08 10.81 -3.40
C PRO A 128 5.56 10.80 -3.76
N GLU A 129 6.37 11.68 -3.17
CA GLU A 129 7.82 11.78 -3.39
C GLU A 129 8.58 10.48 -3.03
N LYS A 130 7.99 9.63 -2.18
CA LYS A 130 8.57 8.34 -1.75
C LYS A 130 8.18 7.18 -2.67
N LEU A 131 7.28 7.41 -3.63
CA LEU A 131 6.76 6.37 -4.52
C LEU A 131 7.63 6.21 -5.77
N ARG A 132 7.74 4.97 -6.22
CA ARG A 132 8.37 4.57 -7.48
C ARG A 132 7.37 3.89 -8.40
N THR A 133 7.66 3.93 -9.68
CA THR A 133 7.00 3.09 -10.68
C THR A 133 7.42 1.62 -10.50
N PRO A 134 6.71 0.65 -11.08
CA PRO A 134 7.12 -0.76 -11.06
C PRO A 134 8.49 -1.01 -11.71
N SER A 135 8.92 -0.15 -12.65
CA SER A 135 10.26 -0.21 -13.25
C SER A 135 11.36 0.40 -12.36
N GLY A 136 10.99 1.05 -11.26
CA GLY A 136 11.91 1.56 -10.24
C GLY A 136 12.29 3.03 -10.38
N SER A 137 11.81 3.75 -11.40
CA SER A 137 11.97 5.21 -11.48
C SER A 137 11.10 5.91 -10.42
N PRO A 138 11.44 7.13 -9.98
CA PRO A 138 10.51 7.95 -9.21
C PRO A 138 9.14 8.05 -9.91
N ALA A 139 8.05 7.96 -9.14
CA ALA A 139 6.68 8.11 -9.65
C ALA A 139 6.24 9.58 -9.69
N PHE A 140 6.81 10.40 -8.81
CA PHE A 140 6.56 11.84 -8.68
C PHE A 140 7.89 12.57 -8.49
N GLU A 141 7.90 13.86 -8.78
CA GLU A 141 9.08 14.71 -8.58
C GLU A 141 9.26 15.11 -7.11
N THR A 142 10.38 15.78 -6.81
CA THR A 142 10.60 16.44 -5.51
C THR A 142 10.63 17.93 -5.74
N TRP A 143 9.75 18.65 -5.05
CA TRP A 143 9.57 20.07 -5.29
C TRP A 143 10.49 20.92 -4.42
N THR A 144 11.04 21.97 -5.01
CA THR A 144 11.87 22.97 -4.30
C THR A 144 11.38 24.38 -4.61
N GLY A 145 11.59 25.33 -3.68
CA GLY A 145 11.16 26.71 -3.83
C GLY A 145 10.41 27.26 -2.63
N GLY A 146 9.51 28.22 -2.87
CA GLY A 146 8.68 28.81 -1.82
C GLY A 146 7.66 27.81 -1.26
N TRP A 147 7.44 27.84 0.05
CA TRP A 147 6.62 26.84 0.75
C TRP A 147 5.18 26.71 0.21
N LEU A 148 4.58 27.81 -0.27
CA LEU A 148 3.25 27.80 -0.89
C LEU A 148 3.22 27.06 -2.23
N GLY A 149 4.23 27.29 -3.07
CA GLY A 149 4.35 26.61 -4.36
C GLY A 149 4.61 25.12 -4.18
N VAL A 150 5.58 24.77 -3.32
CA VAL A 150 5.89 23.37 -2.97
C VAL A 150 4.66 22.65 -2.42
N LEU A 151 3.90 23.30 -1.53
CA LEU A 151 2.66 22.71 -0.99
C LEU A 151 1.61 22.49 -2.09
N GLY A 152 1.47 23.42 -3.04
CA GLY A 152 0.54 23.28 -4.16
C GLY A 152 0.83 22.03 -4.99
N GLU A 153 2.07 21.92 -5.47
CA GLU A 153 2.53 20.79 -6.28
C GLU A 153 2.42 19.43 -5.54
N GLN A 154 2.82 19.39 -4.27
CA GLN A 154 2.67 18.19 -3.43
C GLN A 154 1.21 17.74 -3.29
N MET A 155 0.27 18.68 -3.24
CA MET A 155 -1.17 18.36 -3.18
C MET A 155 -1.69 17.87 -4.53
N GLU A 156 -1.19 18.42 -5.65
CA GLU A 156 -1.48 17.90 -6.98
C GLU A 156 -0.99 16.45 -7.13
N ASP A 157 0.25 16.17 -6.73
CA ASP A 157 0.82 14.82 -6.72
C ASP A 157 0.02 13.86 -5.83
N SER A 158 -0.46 14.33 -4.68
CA SER A 158 -1.28 13.54 -3.77
C SER A 158 -2.61 13.12 -4.41
N ASN A 159 -3.25 14.04 -5.14
CA ASN A 159 -4.48 13.76 -5.87
C ASN A 159 -4.22 12.81 -7.05
N ALA A 160 -3.13 13.04 -7.79
CA ALA A 160 -2.73 12.19 -8.91
C ALA A 160 -2.40 10.77 -8.47
N PHE A 161 -1.70 10.60 -7.34
CA PHE A 161 -1.46 9.30 -6.71
C PHE A 161 -2.77 8.58 -6.38
N ALA A 162 -3.68 9.25 -5.68
CA ALA A 162 -4.94 8.66 -5.26
C ALA A 162 -5.78 8.20 -6.47
N GLN A 163 -5.90 9.06 -7.49
CA GLN A 163 -6.60 8.74 -8.73
C GLN A 163 -5.95 7.55 -9.45
N ALA A 164 -4.63 7.59 -9.65
CA ALA A 164 -3.89 6.53 -10.33
C ALA A 164 -4.04 5.16 -9.64
N TRP A 165 -4.00 5.13 -8.31
CA TRP A 165 -4.16 3.89 -7.55
C TRP A 165 -5.59 3.36 -7.64
N ALA A 166 -6.60 4.23 -7.54
CA ALA A 166 -8.01 3.83 -7.69
C ALA A 166 -8.33 3.29 -9.09
N GLU A 167 -7.82 3.95 -10.13
CA GLU A 167 -8.06 3.58 -11.53
C GLU A 167 -7.20 2.39 -11.99
N GLY A 168 -6.14 2.06 -11.25
CA GLY A 168 -5.20 1.01 -11.63
C GLY A 168 -4.32 1.40 -12.82
N LYS A 169 -4.02 2.68 -12.99
CA LYS A 169 -3.21 3.21 -14.09
C LYS A 169 -2.17 4.16 -13.52
N ALA A 170 -0.91 4.00 -13.91
CA ALA A 170 0.12 4.96 -13.54
C ALA A 170 -0.26 6.37 -14.07
N PRO A 171 0.12 7.46 -13.37
CA PRO A 171 -0.21 8.81 -13.80
C PRO A 171 0.24 9.08 -15.23
N SER A 172 -0.66 9.57 -16.08
CA SER A 172 -0.34 10.05 -17.43
C SER A 172 0.28 11.44 -17.35
N GLY A 173 1.47 11.50 -16.78
CA GLY A 173 2.21 12.74 -16.51
C GLY A 173 3.60 12.36 -16.06
N GLY A 174 4.45 12.00 -17.02
CA GLY A 174 5.89 11.98 -16.76
C GLY A 174 6.37 13.39 -16.36
N PRO A 175 7.61 13.49 -15.85
CA PRO A 175 8.19 14.75 -15.41
C PRO A 175 7.96 15.85 -16.45
N ARG A 176 7.34 16.96 -16.03
CA ARG A 176 7.14 18.12 -16.90
C ARG A 176 8.47 18.89 -16.90
N TYR A 177 9.32 18.55 -17.87
CA TYR A 177 10.56 19.27 -18.17
C TYR A 177 10.33 20.76 -18.43
#